data_AF-A0A2X3K2G0-F1
#
_entry.id   AF-A0A2X3K2G0-F1
#
_cell.length_a   1.000
_cell.length_b   1.000
_cell.length_c   1.000
_cell.angle_alpha   90.00
_cell.angle_beta   90.00
_cell.angle_gamma   90.00
#
_symmetry.space_group_name_H-M   'P 1'
#
loop_
_entity.id
_entity.type
_entity.pdbx_description
1 polymer ?
#
loop_
_entity_poly.entity_id
_entity_poly.type
_entity_poly.pdbx_seq_one_letter_code
_entity_poly.pdbx_strand_id
1 'polypeptide(L)' 'MVLYDVQSESEVQQICSALTQIFNLPFDLHNGHQTTMTLSIGYAMTIEHASAEKLQELADHNMYQAKHQRAEKLVR' A
#
# COMPACT_ATOMS: atom_id res chain seq x y z
N MET A 1 0.92 -6.55 7.27
CA MET A 1 -0.26 -6.39 8.14
C MET A 1 -1.29 -7.43 7.73
N VAL A 2 -1.90 -8.13 8.66
CA VAL A 2 -3.01 -9.07 8.37
C VAL A 2 -4.28 -8.44 8.92
N LEU A 3 -5.32 -8.38 8.08
CA LEU A 3 -6.64 -7.85 8.44
C LEU A 3 -7.65 -8.98 8.47
N TYR A 4 -8.58 -8.93 9.42
CA TYR A 4 -9.70 -9.85 9.55
C TYR A 4 -11.00 -9.13 9.20
N ASP A 5 -12.04 -9.90 8.87
CA ASP A 5 -13.38 -9.41 8.56
C ASP A 5 -13.49 -8.43 7.38
N VAL A 6 -12.49 -8.41 6.49
CA VAL A 6 -12.55 -7.66 5.23
C VAL A 6 -13.22 -8.51 4.16
N GLN A 7 -14.40 -8.09 3.71
CA GLN A 7 -15.28 -8.93 2.88
C GLN A 7 -15.21 -8.59 1.39
N SER A 8 -14.65 -7.43 1.04
CA SER A 8 -14.66 -6.95 -0.33
C SER A 8 -13.39 -6.18 -0.71
N GLU A 9 -13.07 -6.20 -2.00
CA GLU A 9 -11.97 -5.40 -2.54
C GLU A 9 -12.20 -3.90 -2.33
N SER A 10 -13.47 -3.44 -2.32
CA SER A 10 -13.81 -2.04 -2.06
C SER A 10 -13.39 -1.60 -0.65
N GLU A 11 -13.59 -2.44 0.36
CA GLU A 11 -13.11 -2.17 1.72
C GLU A 11 -11.58 -2.08 1.77
N VAL A 12 -10.88 -3.00 1.08
CA VAL A 12 -9.42 -2.96 0.98
C VAL A 12 -8.95 -1.65 0.33
N GLN A 13 -9.60 -1.22 -0.75
CA GLN A 13 -9.29 0.04 -1.43
C GLN A 13 -9.51 1.26 -0.53
N GLN A 14 -10.60 1.27 0.25
CA GLN A 14 -10.87 2.35 1.22
C GLN A 14 -9.77 2.42 2.30
N ILE A 15 -9.37 1.27 2.85
CA ILE A 15 -8.28 1.18 3.83
C ILE A 15 -6.96 1.66 3.21
N CYS A 16 -6.62 1.19 2.01
CA CYS A 16 -5.41 1.59 1.31
C CYS A 16 -5.38 3.11 1.01
N SER A 17 -6.52 3.68 0.62
CA SER A 17 -6.67 5.11 0.38
C SER A 17 -6.44 5.91 1.67
N ALA A 18 -7.11 5.53 2.76
CA ALA A 18 -6.96 6.18 4.05
C ALA A 18 -5.50 6.12 4.56
N LEU A 19 -4.85 4.96 4.45
CA LEU A 19 -3.43 4.81 4.80
C LEU A 19 -2.54 5.71 3.95
N THR A 20 -2.76 5.74 2.63
CA THR A 20 -1.96 6.57 1.72
C THR A 20 -2.09 8.05 2.05
N GLN A 21 -3.28 8.51 2.43
CA GLN A 21 -3.53 9.91 2.80
C GLN A 21 -2.71 10.37 4.01
N ILE A 22 -2.50 9.49 5.01
CA ILE A 22 -1.67 9.80 6.18
C ILE A 22 -0.24 10.17 5.76
N PHE A 23 0.29 9.47 4.77
CA PHE A 23 1.67 9.67 4.29
C PHE A 23 1.83 10.87 3.36
N ASN A 24 0.74 11.50 2.91
CA ASN A 24 0.82 12.69 2.05
C ASN A 24 1.19 13.97 2.83
N LEU A 25 1.22 13.92 4.16
CA LEU A 25 1.62 15.05 4.99
C LEU A 25 3.17 15.12 5.08
N PRO A 26 3.76 16.33 5.04
CA PRO A 26 5.19 16.49 5.28
C PRO A 26 5.59 15.95 6.65
N PHE A 27 6.61 15.09 6.66
CA PHE A 27 7.21 14.55 7.88
C PHE A 27 8.32 15.48 8.35
N ASP A 28 8.26 15.90 9.61
CA ASP A 28 9.31 16.69 10.25
C ASP A 28 10.50 15.79 10.60
N LEU A 29 11.67 16.13 10.08
CA LEU A 29 12.92 15.40 10.33
C LEU A 29 13.60 15.85 11.64
N HIS A 30 12.98 16.75 12.41
CA HIS A 30 13.45 17.32 13.68
C HIS A 30 14.83 18.00 13.59
N ASN A 31 15.20 18.45 12.39
CA ASN A 31 16.44 19.16 12.10
C ASN A 31 16.19 20.48 11.35
N GLY A 32 14.95 20.98 11.39
CA GLY A 32 14.50 22.15 10.62
C GLY A 32 14.13 21.85 9.17
N HIS A 33 14.23 20.59 8.72
CA HIS A 33 13.79 20.16 7.40
C HIS A 33 12.53 19.28 7.47
N GLN A 34 11.73 19.36 6.42
CA GLN A 34 10.59 18.48 6.19
C GLN A 34 10.79 17.69 4.91
N THR A 35 10.21 16.50 4.85
CA THR A 35 10.20 15.68 3.65
C THR A 35 8.82 15.10 3.38
N THR A 36 8.42 15.04 2.12
CA THR A 36 7.21 14.34 1.72
C THR A 36 7.57 12.91 1.36
N MET A 37 6.98 11.97 2.07
CA MET A 37 7.08 10.55 1.73
C MET A 37 5.79 10.09 1.07
N THR A 38 5.81 8.91 0.48
CA THR A 38 4.61 8.36 -0.12
C THR A 38 4.55 6.86 0.11
N LEU A 39 3.34 6.32 0.22
CA LEU A 39 3.12 4.90 0.47
C LEU A 39 2.65 4.20 -0.81
N SER A 40 3.21 3.02 -1.08
CA SER A 40 2.72 2.08 -2.10
C SER A 40 2.29 0.82 -1.37
N ILE A 41 1.07 0.34 -1.64
CA ILE A 41 0.46 -0.79 -0.93
C ILE A 41 0.10 -1.86 -1.96
N GLY A 42 0.55 -3.08 -1.72
CA GLY A 42 0.03 -4.28 -2.36
C GLY A 42 -0.73 -5.10 -1.35
N TYR A 43 -1.82 -5.72 -1.79
CA TYR A 43 -2.67 -6.58 -0.97
C TYR A 43 -2.97 -7.88 -1.70
N ALA A 44 -3.40 -8.86 -0.91
CA ALA A 44 -3.91 -10.15 -1.37
C ALA A 44 -5.05 -10.58 -0.44
N MET A 45 -6.12 -11.15 -1.00
CA MET A 45 -7.27 -11.61 -0.22
C MET A 45 -7.24 -13.14 -0.08
N THR A 46 -7.55 -13.64 1.12
CA THR A 46 -7.57 -15.09 1.42
C THR A 46 -8.61 -15.86 0.60
N ILE A 47 -9.62 -15.17 0.07
CA ILE A 47 -10.63 -15.72 -0.83
C ILE A 47 -9.99 -16.21 -2.15
N GLU A 48 -8.82 -15.67 -2.53
CA GLU A 48 -8.18 -15.91 -3.82
C GLU A 48 -7.07 -16.99 -3.75
N HIS A 49 -6.45 -17.21 -2.59
CA HIS A 49 -5.31 -18.14 -2.45
C HIS A 49 -5.29 -18.90 -1.11
N ALA A 50 -4.92 -20.18 -1.17
CA ALA A 50 -5.08 -21.13 -0.06
C ALA A 50 -3.90 -21.21 0.94
N SER A 51 -2.74 -20.59 0.67
CA SER A 51 -1.60 -20.63 1.60
C SER A 51 -1.11 -19.22 1.97
N ALA A 52 -0.63 -19.07 3.20
CA ALA A 52 -0.07 -17.83 3.70
C ALA A 52 1.13 -17.35 2.85
N GLU A 53 1.96 -18.29 2.39
CA GLU A 53 3.11 -18.01 1.52
C GLU A 53 2.67 -17.37 0.20
N LYS A 54 1.70 -17.97 -0.50
CA LYS A 54 1.18 -17.41 -1.76
C LYS A 54 0.52 -16.05 -1.58
N LEU A 55 -0.16 -15.84 -0.44
CA LEU A 55 -0.76 -14.54 -0.13
C LEU A 55 0.32 -13.47 0.10
N GLN A 56 1.43 -13.82 0.75
CA GLN A 56 2.55 -12.90 0.94
C GLN A 56 3.26 -12.58 -0.37
N GLU A 57 3.53 -13.59 -1.20
CA GLU A 57 4.12 -13.42 -2.53
C GLU A 57 3.26 -12.50 -3.41
N LEU A 58 1.93 -12.72 -3.41
CA LEU A 58 1.02 -11.89 -4.19
C LEU A 58 0.96 -10.45 -3.67
N ALA A 59 0.89 -10.26 -2.36
CA ALA A 59 0.89 -8.93 -1.77
C ALA A 59 2.19 -8.16 -2.08
N ASP A 60 3.34 -8.84 -2.04
CA ASP A 60 4.63 -8.25 -2.40
C ASP A 60 4.70 -7.88 -3.89
N HIS A 61 4.29 -8.80 -4.78
CA HIS A 61 4.23 -8.55 -6.22
C HIS A 61 3.31 -7.36 -6.55
N ASN A 62 2.13 -7.31 -5.95
CA ASN A 62 1.17 -6.21 -6.15
C ASN A 62 1.73 -4.89 -5.62
N MET A 63 2.51 -4.91 -4.54
CA MET A 63 3.16 -3.72 -3.99
C MET A 63 4.23 -3.20 -4.95
N TYR A 64 5.03 -4.11 -5.50
CA TYR A 64 6.03 -3.77 -6.51
C TYR A 64 5.38 -3.11 -7.73
N GLN A 65 4.28 -3.66 -8.23
CA GLN A 65 3.52 -3.07 -9.34
C GLN A 65 2.99 -1.67 -8.99
N ALA A 66 2.38 -1.50 -7.81
CA ALA A 66 1.87 -0.19 -7.36
C ALA A 66 2.99 0.86 -7.27
N LYS A 67 4.16 0.46 -6.78
CA LYS A 67 5.35 1.33 -6.69
C LYS A 67 5.84 1.76 -8.07
N HIS A 68 5.88 0.84 -9.04
CA HIS A 68 6.33 1.14 -10.41
C HIS A 68 5.36 2.06 -11.13
N GLN A 69 4.07 1.76 -11.11
CA GLN A 69 3.04 2.61 -11.72
C GLN A 69 3.08 4.04 -11.16
N ARG A 70 3.37 4.20 -9.87
CA ARG A 70 3.53 5.51 -9.25
C ARG A 70 4.79 6.23 -9.72
N ALA A 71 5.92 5.55 -9.74
CA ALA A 71 7.18 6.12 -10.21
C ALA A 71 7.04 6.63 -11.66
N GLU A 72 6.40 5.85 -12.53
CA GLU A 72 6.12 6.25 -13.91
C GLU A 72 5.22 7.49 -14.02
N LYS A 73 4.20 7.61 -13.16
CA LYS A 73 3.31 8.79 -13.11
C LYS A 73 4.01 10.07 -12.64
N LEU A 74 5.09 9.96 -11.87
CA LEU A 74 5.87 11.10 -11.39
C LEU A 74 6.92 11.59 -12.40
N VAL A 75 7.25 10.76 -13.40
CA VAL A 75 8.25 11.07 -14.44
C VAL A 75 7.61 11.65 -15.71
N ARG A 76 6.27 11.60 -15.83
CA ARG A 76 5.49 12.22 -16.91
C ARG A 76 4.94 13.57 -16.47
#